data_AF-A0A838NP60-F1
#
_entry.id   AF-A0A838NP60-F1
#
_cell.length_a   1.000
_cell.length_b   1.000
_cell.length_c   1.000
_cell.angle_alpha   90.00
_cell.angle_beta   90.00
_cell.angle_gamma   90.00
#
_symmetry.space_group_name_H-M   'P 1'
#
loop_
_entity.id
_entity.type
_entity.pdbx_description
1 polymer ?
#
loop_
_entity_poly.entity_id
_entity_poly.type
_entity_poly.pdbx_seq_one_letter_code
_entity_poly.pdbx_strand_id
1 'polypeptide(L)'
;GNLKNWWSAEDLAAFKQRTMLVRNQYGEYKVLDSVLVNGELTLGENIADIGGLSVAYAALQKALAGKPRPPLIDGFTPEQRFFLAWAQIWRQNITEPAQRQRIITDSHAPGRWRTNGPVSNMPEFAQAFGCKPGDPMVRSDAVRASIW
;
A
#
# COMPACT_ATOMS: atom_id res chain seq x y z
N GLY A 1 -1.99 -4.05 26.15
CA GLY A 1 -0.90 -4.35 25.20
C GLY A 1 0.43 -4.32 25.92
N ASN A 2 0.77 -5.40 26.62
CA ASN A 2 2.04 -5.49 27.36
C ASN A 2 3.18 -5.80 26.38
N LEU A 3 4.33 -5.14 26.54
CA LEU A 3 5.51 -5.40 25.71
C LEU A 3 6.19 -6.69 26.16
N LYS A 4 5.81 -7.81 25.54
CA LYS A 4 6.41 -9.13 25.73
C LYS A 4 6.53 -9.82 24.38
N ASN A 5 7.70 -10.41 24.10
CA ASN A 5 7.83 -11.24 22.89
C ASN A 5 6.91 -12.46 23.00
N TRP A 6 6.03 -12.63 22.02
CA TRP A 6 5.11 -13.75 21.88
C TRP A 6 5.32 -14.52 20.56
N TRP A 7 6.34 -14.14 19.78
CA TRP A 7 6.70 -14.77 18.52
C TRP A 7 7.74 -15.87 18.75
N SER A 8 7.65 -16.94 17.97
CA SER A 8 8.79 -17.85 17.77
C SER A 8 9.94 -17.10 17.10
N ALA A 9 11.16 -17.66 17.18
CA ALA A 9 12.31 -17.05 16.52
C ALA A 9 12.15 -17.08 14.99
N GLU A 10 11.55 -18.15 14.48
CA GLU A 10 11.28 -18.40 13.07
C GLU A 10 10.27 -17.41 12.51
N ASP A 11 9.14 -17.21 13.21
CA ASP A 11 8.10 -16.27 12.78
C ASP A 11 8.61 -14.82 12.82
N LEU A 12 9.42 -14.47 13.83
CA LEU A 12 10.03 -13.15 13.91
C LEU A 12 11.02 -12.91 12.77
N ALA A 13 11.79 -13.93 12.37
CA ALA A 13 12.69 -13.84 11.24
C ALA A 13 11.91 -13.70 9.92
N ALA A 14 10.84 -14.48 9.73
CA ALA A 14 9.97 -14.38 8.56
C ALA A 14 9.28 -13.01 8.46
N PHE A 15 8.80 -12.47 9.59
CA PHE A 15 8.24 -11.12 9.65
C PHE A 15 9.28 -10.09 9.20
N LYS A 16 10.50 -10.13 9.76
CA LYS A 16 11.58 -9.22 9.36
C LYS A 16 11.92 -9.31 7.87
N GLN A 17 11.93 -10.51 7.29
CA GLN A 17 12.16 -10.68 5.86
C GLN A 17 11.09 -9.97 5.00
N ARG A 18 9.82 -10.12 5.37
CA ARG A 18 8.71 -9.48 4.64
C ARG A 18 8.69 -7.97 4.85
N THR A 19 8.98 -7.48 6.06
CA THR A 19 9.03 -6.02 6.31
C THR A 19 10.22 -5.35 5.63
N MET A 20 11.33 -6.06 5.41
CA MET A 20 12.44 -5.54 4.59
C MET A 20 12.02 -5.26 3.14
N LEU A 21 11.11 -6.04 2.56
CA LEU A 21 10.56 -5.74 1.23
C LEU A 21 9.81 -4.41 1.21
N VAL A 22 8.98 -4.14 2.23
CA VAL A 22 8.27 -2.87 2.40
C VAL A 22 9.26 -1.72 2.58
N ARG A 23 10.23 -1.88 3.48
CA ARG A 23 11.26 -0.86 3.73
C ARG A 23 11.98 -0.48 2.43
N ASN A 24 12.42 -1.48 1.66
CA ASN A 24 13.15 -1.25 0.41
C ASN A 24 12.26 -0.60 -0.64
N GLN A 25 11.02 -1.09 -0.81
CA GLN A 25 10.05 -0.50 -1.74
C GLN A 25 9.85 1.00 -1.48
N TYR A 26 9.62 1.40 -0.24
CA TYR A 26 9.40 2.80 0.07
C TYR A 26 10.69 3.62 0.00
N GLY A 27 11.85 3.02 0.29
CA GLY A 27 13.16 3.65 0.10
C GLY A 27 13.46 4.10 -1.34
N GLU A 28 12.77 3.55 -2.34
CA GLU A 28 12.93 3.89 -3.76
C GLU A 28 12.07 5.08 -4.20
N TYR A 29 11.13 5.52 -3.36
CA TYR A 29 10.11 6.50 -3.72
C TYR A 29 10.60 7.94 -3.58
N LYS A 30 10.52 8.71 -4.68
CA LYS A 30 10.88 10.13 -4.73
C LYS A 30 9.70 11.03 -4.38
N VAL A 31 9.93 12.06 -3.56
CA VAL A 31 8.88 12.99 -3.12
C VAL A 31 9.09 14.39 -3.69
N LEU A 32 10.35 14.77 -3.81
CA LEU A 32 10.88 15.95 -4.50
C LEU A 32 12.00 15.47 -5.42
N ASP A 33 12.60 16.37 -6.22
CA ASP A 33 13.58 16.00 -7.26
C ASP A 33 14.71 15.08 -6.77
N SER A 34 15.14 15.24 -5.51
CA SER A 34 16.26 14.49 -4.93
C SER A 34 15.98 13.84 -3.58
N VAL A 35 14.73 13.87 -3.07
CA VAL A 35 14.42 13.36 -1.73
C VAL A 35 13.64 12.06 -1.80
N LEU A 36 14.21 11.01 -1.18
CA LEU A 36 13.59 9.70 -1.06
C LEU A 36 12.79 9.59 0.25
N VAL A 37 11.74 8.77 0.23
CA VAL A 37 11.05 8.37 1.46
C VAL A 37 12.00 7.56 2.32
N ASN A 38 12.05 7.86 3.62
CA ASN A 38 12.72 7.01 4.58
C ASN A 38 11.84 5.78 4.87
N GLY A 39 12.12 4.68 4.17
CA GLY A 39 11.36 3.43 4.28
C GLY A 39 11.42 2.77 5.65
N GLU A 40 12.44 3.07 6.46
CA GLU A 40 12.54 2.58 7.85
C GLU A 40 11.63 3.40 8.77
N LEU A 41 11.72 4.74 8.68
CA LEU A 41 10.87 5.66 9.45
C LEU A 41 9.38 5.39 9.21
N THR A 42 9.02 5.11 7.96
CA THR A 42 7.62 4.93 7.54
C THR A 42 7.13 3.49 7.63
N LEU A 43 7.98 2.55 8.04
CA LEU A 43 7.74 1.12 7.91
C LEU A 43 6.43 0.67 8.58
N GLY A 44 6.17 1.09 9.82
CA GLY A 44 4.96 0.70 10.55
C GLY A 44 3.67 1.09 9.84
N GLU A 45 3.60 2.34 9.38
CA GLU A 45 2.43 2.88 8.67
C GLU A 45 2.28 2.26 7.27
N ASN A 46 3.39 2.00 6.57
CA ASN A 46 3.36 1.35 5.27
C ASN A 46 2.85 -0.09 5.37
N ILE A 47 3.24 -0.82 6.42
CA ILE A 47 2.71 -2.17 6.71
C ILE A 47 1.22 -2.10 7.01
N ALA A 48 0.78 -1.09 7.78
CA ALA A 48 -0.63 -0.89 8.10
C ALA A 48 -1.46 -0.58 6.85
N ASP A 49 -0.98 0.27 5.95
CA ASP A 49 -1.67 0.58 4.70
C ASP A 49 -1.80 -0.65 3.78
N ILE A 50 -0.71 -1.41 3.60
CA ILE A 50 -0.72 -2.64 2.79
C ILE A 50 -1.71 -3.65 3.38
N GLY A 51 -1.61 -3.92 4.68
CA GLY A 51 -2.48 -4.88 5.36
C GLY A 51 -3.95 -4.44 5.37
N GLY A 52 -4.19 -3.19 5.74
CA GLY A 52 -5.53 -2.61 5.82
C GLY A 52 -6.25 -2.62 4.48
N LEU A 53 -5.56 -2.24 3.40
CA LEU A 53 -6.13 -2.26 2.05
C LEU A 53 -6.45 -3.69 1.58
N SER A 54 -5.53 -4.64 1.81
CA SER A 54 -5.73 -6.05 1.46
C SER A 54 -6.93 -6.67 2.21
N VAL A 55 -7.03 -6.45 3.51
CA VAL A 55 -8.15 -6.94 4.32
C VAL A 55 -9.47 -6.29 3.89
N ALA A 56 -9.48 -4.98 3.63
CA ALA A 56 -10.66 -4.28 3.17
C ALA A 56 -11.14 -4.77 1.80
N TYR A 57 -10.21 -5.08 0.88
CA TYR A 57 -10.56 -5.65 -0.42
C TYR A 57 -11.13 -7.06 -0.29
N ALA A 58 -10.53 -7.91 0.55
CA ALA A 58 -11.06 -9.24 0.83
C ALA A 58 -12.48 -9.16 1.44
N ALA A 59 -12.72 -8.19 2.32
CA ALA A 59 -14.05 -7.93 2.88
C ALA A 59 -15.06 -7.49 1.81
N LEU A 60 -14.67 -6.64 0.86
CA LEU A 60 -15.52 -6.29 -0.29
C LEU A 60 -15.90 -7.54 -1.11
N GLN A 61 -14.92 -8.36 -1.46
CA GLN A 61 -15.17 -9.59 -2.23
C GLN A 61 -16.12 -10.54 -1.49
N LYS A 62 -15.92 -10.70 -0.17
CA LYS A 62 -16.84 -11.49 0.68
C LYS A 62 -18.25 -10.90 0.72
N ALA A 63 -18.38 -9.57 0.75
CA ALA A 63 -19.67 -8.90 0.76
C ALA A 63 -20.45 -9.04 -0.55
N LEU A 64 -19.73 -9.20 -1.68
CA LEU A 64 -20.30 -9.40 -3.02
C LEU A 64 -20.56 -10.88 -3.34
N ALA A 65 -19.87 -11.81 -2.68
CA ALA A 65 -20.00 -13.23 -2.94
C ALA A 65 -21.44 -13.72 -2.76
N GLY A 66 -21.91 -14.54 -3.72
CA GLY A 66 -23.26 -15.11 -3.72
C GLY A 66 -24.40 -14.12 -3.99
N LYS A 67 -24.10 -12.85 -4.31
CA LYS A 67 -25.08 -11.83 -4.66
C LYS A 67 -24.99 -11.47 -6.15
N PRO A 68 -26.08 -10.97 -6.76
CA PRO A 68 -25.99 -10.34 -8.08
C PRO A 68 -24.91 -9.27 -8.09
N ARG A 69 -24.08 -9.27 -9.14
CA ARG A 69 -23.04 -8.25 -9.31
C ARG A 69 -23.71 -6.87 -9.39
N PRO A 70 -23.28 -5.88 -8.57
CA PRO A 70 -23.77 -4.52 -8.70
C PRO A 70 -23.51 -3.98 -10.11
N PRO A 71 -24.41 -3.14 -10.66
CA PRO A 71 -24.17 -2.50 -11.94
C PRO A 71 -22.94 -1.58 -11.87
N LEU A 72 -22.41 -1.23 -13.03
CA LEU A 72 -21.40 -0.20 -13.14
C LEU A 72 -21.96 1.13 -12.64
N ILE A 73 -21.11 1.90 -11.96
CA ILE A 73 -21.40 3.28 -11.58
C ILE A 73 -20.30 4.13 -12.22
N ASP A 74 -20.72 5.09 -13.04
CA ASP A 74 -19.83 5.95 -13.85
C ASP A 74 -18.85 5.15 -14.73
N GLY A 75 -19.28 3.96 -15.19
CA GLY A 75 -18.46 3.07 -16.01
C GLY A 75 -17.48 2.19 -15.23
N PHE A 76 -17.47 2.26 -13.90
CA PHE A 76 -16.52 1.51 -13.07
C PHE A 76 -17.15 0.32 -12.34
N THR A 77 -16.40 -0.78 -12.27
CA THR A 77 -16.76 -1.96 -11.46
C THR A 77 -16.66 -1.65 -9.95
N PRO A 78 -17.27 -2.46 -9.07
CA PRO A 78 -17.04 -2.35 -7.62
C PRO A 78 -15.56 -2.37 -7.23
N GLU A 79 -14.75 -3.21 -7.87
CA GLU A 79 -13.31 -3.33 -7.63
C GLU A 79 -12.55 -2.06 -8.04
N GLN A 80 -12.84 -1.53 -9.23
CA GLN A 80 -12.23 -0.28 -9.68
C GLN A 80 -12.60 0.88 -8.74
N ARG A 81 -13.87 0.95 -8.33
CA ARG A 81 -14.34 1.98 -7.39
C ARG A 81 -13.70 1.86 -6.01
N PHE A 82 -13.39 0.65 -5.54
CA PHE A 82 -12.65 0.46 -4.30
C PHE A 82 -11.27 1.13 -4.36
N PHE A 83 -10.50 0.87 -5.43
CA PHE A 83 -9.18 1.48 -5.59
C PHE A 83 -9.25 2.98 -5.88
N LEU A 84 -10.27 3.44 -6.61
CA LEU A 84 -10.52 4.88 -6.79
C LEU A 84 -10.83 5.57 -5.45
N ALA A 85 -11.64 4.94 -4.58
CA ALA A 85 -11.93 5.47 -3.26
C ALA A 85 -10.66 5.55 -2.39
N TRP A 86 -9.82 4.51 -2.40
CA TRP A 86 -8.52 4.54 -1.73
C TRP A 86 -7.62 5.69 -2.24
N ALA A 87 -7.53 5.87 -3.55
CA ALA A 87 -6.75 6.98 -4.10
C ALA A 87 -7.31 8.36 -3.72
N GLN A 88 -8.64 8.48 -3.63
CA GLN A 88 -9.29 9.76 -3.32
C GLN A 88 -9.07 10.21 -1.88
N ILE A 89 -8.98 9.30 -0.90
CA ILE A 89 -8.76 9.65 0.51
C ILE A 89 -7.35 10.21 0.76
N TRP A 90 -6.39 9.87 -0.10
CA TRP A 90 -4.99 10.31 0.01
C TRP A 90 -4.64 11.52 -0.84
N ARG A 91 -5.63 12.15 -1.50
CA ARG A 91 -5.41 13.41 -2.23
C ARG A 91 -4.86 14.45 -1.26
N GLN A 92 -3.69 14.96 -1.60
CA GLN A 92 -2.95 15.91 -0.77
C GLN A 92 -2.38 17.01 -1.65
N ASN A 93 -2.43 18.25 -1.16
CA ASN A 93 -1.68 19.37 -1.69
C ASN A 93 -0.88 19.97 -0.53
N ILE A 94 0.43 20.13 -0.69
CA ILE A 94 1.35 20.55 0.37
C ILE A 94 2.47 21.40 -0.24
N THR A 95 2.88 22.44 0.49
CA THR A 95 3.98 23.30 0.05
C THR A 95 5.31 22.55 0.14
N GLU A 96 6.26 22.88 -0.74
CA GLU A 96 7.58 22.24 -0.73
C GLU A 96 8.29 22.35 0.64
N PRO A 97 8.32 23.52 1.34
CA PRO A 97 8.95 23.60 2.66
C PRO A 97 8.31 22.67 3.68
N ALA A 98 6.98 22.56 3.69
CA ALA A 98 6.27 21.65 4.58
C ALA A 98 6.55 20.17 4.22
N GLN A 99 6.66 19.85 2.92
CA GLN A 99 7.01 18.51 2.47
C GLN A 99 8.44 18.12 2.85
N ARG A 100 9.39 19.06 2.77
CA ARG A 100 10.79 18.87 3.23
C ARG A 100 10.89 18.63 4.72
N GLN A 101 10.05 19.28 5.53
CA GLN A 101 9.99 19.00 6.96
C GLN A 101 9.37 17.63 7.22
N ARG A 102 8.19 17.36 6.65
CA ARG A 102 7.44 16.12 6.91
C ARG A 102 8.20 14.87 6.53
N ILE A 103 8.93 14.87 5.41
CA ILE A 103 9.65 13.68 4.96
C ILE A 103 10.74 13.21 5.94
N ILE A 104 11.15 14.07 6.88
CA ILE A 104 12.16 13.77 7.90
C ILE A 104 11.50 13.38 9.23
N THR A 105 10.31 13.91 9.54
CA THR A 105 9.70 13.82 10.87
C THR A 105 8.43 12.98 10.95
N ASP A 106 7.69 12.84 9.84
CA ASP A 106 6.41 12.15 9.79
C ASP A 106 6.62 10.65 9.55
N SER A 107 6.00 9.81 10.37
CA SER A 107 6.03 8.35 10.20
C SER A 107 5.14 7.87 9.05
N HIS A 108 4.34 8.75 8.46
CA HIS A 108 3.52 8.41 7.30
C HIS A 108 4.24 8.78 6.01
N ALA A 109 4.21 7.88 5.02
CA ALA A 109 4.62 8.23 3.67
C ALA A 109 3.73 9.36 3.10
N PRO A 110 4.21 10.19 2.16
CA PRO A 110 3.38 11.19 1.49
C PRO A 110 2.17 10.57 0.79
N GLY A 111 1.07 11.32 0.64
CA GLY A 111 -0.20 10.79 0.14
C GLY A 111 -0.11 10.04 -1.19
N ARG A 112 0.74 10.51 -2.13
CA ARG A 112 1.01 9.79 -3.39
C ARG A 112 1.56 8.38 -3.16
N TRP A 113 2.43 8.20 -2.17
CA TRP A 113 3.06 6.91 -1.86
C TRP A 113 2.19 6.03 -0.96
N ARG A 114 1.34 6.61 -0.10
CA ARG A 114 0.24 5.87 0.56
C ARG A 114 -0.82 5.40 -0.43
N THR A 115 -1.01 6.12 -1.52
CA THR A 115 -1.87 5.68 -2.63
C THR A 115 -1.20 4.54 -3.39
N ASN A 116 -0.06 4.82 -4.02
CA ASN A 116 0.50 3.92 -5.03
C ASN A 116 1.26 2.73 -4.43
N GLY A 117 1.90 2.91 -3.27
CA GLY A 117 2.71 1.88 -2.62
C GLY A 117 1.90 0.61 -2.33
N PRO A 118 0.81 0.70 -1.53
CA PRO A 118 -0.05 -0.44 -1.23
C PRO A 118 -0.71 -1.03 -2.47
N VAL A 119 -1.25 -0.17 -3.34
CA VAL A 119 -1.94 -0.59 -4.57
C VAL A 119 -1.01 -1.38 -5.50
N SER A 120 0.26 -0.98 -5.62
CA SER A 120 1.24 -1.69 -6.47
C SER A 120 1.62 -3.09 -5.94
N ASN A 121 1.28 -3.41 -4.69
CA ASN A 121 1.44 -4.75 -4.11
C ASN A 121 0.19 -5.63 -4.27
N MET A 122 -0.87 -5.14 -4.90
CA MET A 122 -2.13 -5.88 -5.05
C MET A 122 -2.32 -6.36 -6.49
N PRO A 123 -2.14 -7.66 -6.80
CA PRO A 123 -2.47 -8.19 -8.12
C PRO A 123 -3.94 -7.97 -8.52
N GLU A 124 -4.83 -7.80 -7.54
CA GLU A 124 -6.24 -7.45 -7.75
C GLU A 124 -6.42 -6.07 -8.39
N PHE A 125 -5.54 -5.12 -8.08
CA PHE A 125 -5.52 -3.82 -8.77
C PHE A 125 -5.13 -4.00 -10.24
N ALA A 126 -4.06 -4.76 -10.50
CA ALA A 126 -3.61 -5.04 -11.85
C ALA A 126 -4.72 -5.71 -12.68
N GLN A 127 -5.46 -6.66 -12.08
CA GLN A 127 -6.62 -7.28 -12.70
C GLN A 127 -7.75 -6.28 -12.96
N ALA A 128 -8.11 -5.43 -11.98
CA ALA A 128 -9.21 -4.49 -12.08
C ALA A 128 -8.99 -3.41 -13.16
N PHE A 129 -7.73 -3.03 -13.42
CA PHE A 129 -7.36 -2.00 -14.40
C PHE A 129 -6.67 -2.55 -15.66
N GLY A 130 -6.54 -3.87 -15.77
CA GLY A 130 -5.90 -4.51 -16.93
C GLY A 130 -4.40 -4.20 -17.08
N CYS A 131 -3.70 -3.94 -15.97
CA CYS A 131 -2.26 -3.71 -15.96
C CYS A 131 -1.49 -5.00 -16.31
N LYS A 132 -0.37 -4.84 -17.00
CA LYS A 132 0.49 -5.93 -17.48
C LYS A 132 1.79 -5.99 -16.68
N PRO A 133 2.48 -7.16 -16.65
CA PRO A 133 3.83 -7.24 -16.12
C PRO A 133 4.75 -6.20 -16.77
N GLY A 134 5.47 -5.44 -15.95
CA GLY A 134 6.33 -4.34 -16.39
C GLY A 134 5.68 -2.97 -16.37
N ASP A 135 4.35 -2.88 -16.21
CA ASP A 135 3.70 -1.58 -15.98
C ASP A 135 4.15 -0.99 -14.63
N PRO A 136 4.25 0.35 -14.50
CA PRO A 136 4.78 1.00 -13.29
C PRO A 136 4.09 0.64 -11.98
N MET A 137 2.81 0.22 -12.05
CA MET A 137 1.99 -0.15 -10.89
C MET A 137 1.95 -1.65 -10.64
N VAL A 138 2.75 -2.46 -11.33
CA VAL A 138 2.78 -3.92 -11.19
C VAL A 138 4.13 -4.36 -10.65
N ARG A 139 4.19 -4.74 -9.37
CA ARG A 139 5.39 -5.35 -8.78
C ARG A 139 5.42 -6.85 -9.04
N SER A 140 6.58 -7.37 -9.44
CA SER A 140 6.78 -8.83 -9.59
C SER A 140 6.72 -9.53 -8.24
N ASP A 141 6.31 -10.79 -8.23
CA ASP A 141 6.19 -11.61 -7.01
C ASP A 141 7.47 -11.61 -6.15
N ALA A 142 8.65 -11.56 -6.77
CA ALA A 142 9.94 -11.56 -6.07
C ALA A 142 10.19 -10.33 -5.16
N VAL A 143 9.51 -9.20 -5.43
CA VAL A 143 9.72 -7.92 -4.72
C VAL A 143 8.42 -7.32 -4.18
N ARG A 144 7.33 -8.10 -4.26
CA ARG A 144 6.01 -7.71 -3.79
C ARG A 144 5.92 -7.96 -2.29
N ALA A 145 5.57 -6.93 -1.54
CA ALA A 145 5.36 -7.07 -0.11
C ALA A 145 3.98 -7.66 0.19
N SER A 146 3.95 -8.78 0.91
CA SER A 146 2.74 -9.39 1.46
C SER A 146 3.04 -9.86 2.88
N ILE A 147 2.32 -9.32 3.87
CA ILE A 147 2.62 -9.56 5.29
C ILE A 147 1.43 -10.22 5.97
N TRP A 148 0.29 -9.52 5.98
CA TRP A 148 -0.97 -9.90 6.63
C TRP A 148 -1.95 -10.49 5.63
#